data_AF-A0AAV6BZC2-F1
#
_entry.id   AF-A0AAV6BZC2-F1
#
_cell.length_a   1.000
_cell.length_b   1.000
_cell.length_c   1.000
_cell.angle_alpha   90.00
_cell.angle_beta   90.00
_cell.angle_gamma   90.00
#
_symmetry.space_group_name_H-M   'P 1'
#
loop_
_entity.id
_entity.type
_entity.pdbx_description
1 polymer ?
#
loop_
_entity_poly.entity_id
_entity_poly.type
_entity_poly.pdbx_seq_one_letter_code
_entity_poly.pdbx_strand_id
1 'polypeptide(L)'
;GNGEAGRIVTYREFVQPGLSPRMLAQAVAERSGRERISEVFLSPDAFAHRTAEASIAEQLGEVLAANGLPRPAPADDDRIGGWQWMYQLLENDAWVIAENCAQLIECLPLLVRDAPPREEDIRKMDGDDPADAARYGLVSAARLAGLHPSPRVIPSGGPPGFGGPQPRDRGSAFPGSGAQFVHGMPLGEQIARQVSATDATSRAIHYQRLEAEARRHFAPKKFARRPPAARHGRWWQGI
;
A
#
# COMPACT_ATOMS: atom_id res chain seq x y z
N GLY A 1 -0.07 25.05 -26.60
CA GLY A 1 -0.70 23.75 -26.85
C GLY A 1 -0.80 23.06 -25.52
N ASN A 2 -2.01 22.84 -25.02
CA ASN A 2 -2.23 22.17 -23.74
C ASN A 2 -1.83 20.69 -23.93
N GLY A 3 -0.87 20.21 -23.15
CA GLY A 3 -0.51 18.79 -23.16
C GLY A 3 -1.73 17.95 -22.82
N GLU A 4 -1.97 16.87 -23.56
CA GLU A 4 -3.01 15.91 -23.22
C GLU A 4 -2.81 15.45 -21.77
N ALA A 5 -3.73 15.86 -20.89
CA ALA A 5 -3.78 15.32 -19.55
C ALA A 5 -4.04 13.82 -19.67
N GLY A 6 -3.16 13.00 -19.10
CA GLY A 6 -3.32 11.55 -19.12
C GLY A 6 -4.64 11.14 -18.48
N ARG A 7 -5.45 10.35 -19.19
CA ARG A 7 -6.69 9.79 -18.67
C ARG A 7 -6.42 8.50 -17.91
N ILE A 8 -7.14 8.30 -16.81
CA ILE A 8 -7.15 7.02 -16.10
C ILE A 8 -8.19 6.12 -16.75
N VAL A 9 -7.84 4.86 -17.00
CA VAL A 9 -8.74 3.90 -17.66
C VAL A 9 -8.96 2.68 -16.78
N THR A 10 -10.22 2.41 -16.43
CA THR A 10 -10.64 1.10 -15.92
C THR A 10 -11.01 0.23 -17.11
N TYR A 11 -10.13 -0.68 -17.50
CA TYR A 11 -10.25 -1.46 -18.75
C TYR A 11 -10.79 -2.89 -18.56
N ARG A 12 -10.91 -3.34 -17.30
CA ARG A 12 -11.43 -4.66 -16.96
C ARG A 12 -11.95 -4.67 -15.52
N GLU A 13 -13.02 -5.41 -15.31
CA GLU A 13 -13.51 -5.76 -13.97
C GLU A 13 -13.56 -7.29 -13.80
N PHE A 14 -13.55 -7.72 -12.55
CA PHE A 14 -13.88 -9.09 -12.18
C PHE A 14 -14.57 -9.08 -10.82
N VAL A 15 -15.86 -9.45 -10.80
CA VAL A 15 -16.68 -9.47 -9.59
C VAL A 15 -17.35 -10.84 -9.53
N GLN A 16 -17.07 -11.58 -8.47
CA GLN A 16 -17.60 -12.93 -8.28
C GLN A 16 -17.82 -13.20 -6.78
N PRO A 17 -19.07 -13.27 -6.31
CA PRO A 17 -19.36 -13.61 -4.92
C PRO A 17 -19.03 -15.08 -4.64
N GLY A 18 -18.77 -15.37 -3.36
CA GLY A 18 -18.62 -16.74 -2.85
C GLY A 18 -17.25 -17.40 -3.08
N LEU A 19 -16.26 -16.68 -3.61
CA LEU A 19 -14.90 -17.21 -3.72
C LEU A 19 -14.15 -17.12 -2.40
N SER A 20 -13.38 -18.15 -2.08
CA SER A 20 -12.36 -18.05 -1.03
C SER A 20 -11.26 -17.06 -1.47
N PRO A 21 -10.52 -16.46 -0.51
CA PRO A 21 -9.38 -15.58 -0.80
C PRO A 21 -8.39 -16.15 -1.83
N ARG A 22 -8.03 -17.44 -1.71
CA ARG A 22 -7.10 -18.11 -2.64
C ARG A 22 -7.71 -18.32 -4.02
N MET A 23 -8.99 -18.68 -4.12
CA MET A 23 -9.68 -18.85 -5.39
C MET A 23 -9.81 -17.52 -6.13
N LEU A 24 -10.10 -16.43 -5.41
CA LEU A 24 -10.12 -15.08 -5.97
C LEU A 24 -8.75 -14.70 -6.54
N ALA A 25 -7.67 -14.91 -5.79
CA ALA A 25 -6.32 -14.63 -6.28
C ALA A 25 -5.94 -15.46 -7.53
N GLN A 26 -6.33 -16.74 -7.57
CA GLN A 26 -6.09 -17.58 -8.74
C GLN A 26 -6.84 -17.05 -9.97
N ALA A 27 -8.11 -16.67 -9.80
CA ALA A 27 -8.92 -16.08 -10.88
C ALA A 27 -8.34 -14.74 -11.38
N VAL A 28 -7.81 -13.92 -10.47
CA VAL A 28 -7.12 -12.66 -10.82
C VAL A 28 -5.81 -12.95 -11.58
N ALA A 29 -5.02 -13.91 -11.13
CA ALA A 29 -3.77 -14.30 -11.78
C ALA A 29 -3.99 -14.77 -13.23
N GLU A 30 -4.97 -15.66 -13.44
CA GLU A 30 -5.33 -16.16 -14.77
C GLU A 30 -5.75 -15.03 -15.72
N ARG A 31 -6.54 -14.06 -15.23
CA ARG A 31 -7.02 -12.92 -16.03
C ARG A 31 -5.94 -11.88 -16.30
N SER A 32 -4.99 -11.74 -15.38
CA SER A 32 -3.86 -10.81 -15.54
C SER A 32 -2.84 -11.35 -16.54
N GLY A 33 -2.73 -12.68 -16.69
CA GLY A 33 -1.89 -13.31 -17.69
C GLY A 33 -0.44 -12.84 -17.61
N ARG A 34 0.02 -12.10 -18.63
CA ARG A 34 1.39 -11.54 -18.70
C ARG A 34 1.43 -10.01 -18.54
N GLU A 35 0.32 -9.41 -18.13
CA GLU A 35 0.24 -7.98 -17.94
C GLU A 35 1.21 -7.53 -16.84
N ARG A 36 1.83 -6.37 -17.04
CA ARG A 36 2.67 -5.76 -16.03
C ARG A 36 1.78 -5.04 -15.02
N ILE A 37 1.39 -5.75 -13.97
CA ILE A 37 0.70 -5.18 -12.81
C ILE A 37 1.74 -4.66 -11.83
N SER A 38 1.73 -3.35 -11.57
CA SER A 38 2.68 -2.72 -10.64
C SER A 38 2.26 -2.88 -9.19
N GLU A 39 0.96 -2.73 -8.91
CA GLU A 39 0.40 -2.73 -7.57
C GLU A 39 -0.95 -3.43 -7.54
N VAL A 40 -1.29 -4.01 -6.40
CA VAL A 40 -2.60 -4.56 -6.09
C VAL A 40 -3.03 -3.97 -4.75
N PHE A 41 -4.20 -3.33 -4.72
CA PHE A 41 -4.73 -2.74 -3.49
C PHE A 41 -5.91 -3.55 -2.97
N LEU A 42 -5.97 -3.72 -1.65
CA LEU A 42 -7.12 -4.28 -0.94
C LEU A 42 -7.59 -3.32 0.13
N SER A 43 -8.87 -3.39 0.49
CA SER A 43 -9.38 -2.71 1.68
C SER A 43 -8.49 -3.02 2.90
N PRO A 44 -8.19 -2.03 3.76
CA PRO A 44 -7.33 -2.24 4.93
C PRO A 44 -7.81 -3.35 5.87
N ASP A 45 -9.12 -3.59 5.91
CA ASP A 45 -9.71 -4.64 6.74
C ASP A 45 -9.29 -6.06 6.34
N ALA A 46 -8.89 -6.28 5.08
CA ALA A 46 -8.38 -7.54 4.56
C ALA A 46 -7.04 -7.95 5.20
N PHE A 47 -6.34 -7.02 5.85
CA PHE A 47 -5.06 -7.24 6.53
C PHE A 47 -5.23 -7.64 8.00
N ALA A 48 -6.46 -7.61 8.54
CA ALA A 48 -6.70 -7.95 9.94
C ALA A 48 -6.80 -9.46 10.17
N HIS A 49 -6.17 -9.96 11.25
CA HIS A 49 -6.29 -11.35 11.71
C HIS A 49 -7.54 -11.50 12.59
N ARG A 50 -8.69 -11.81 11.96
CA ARG A 50 -9.98 -11.87 12.69
C ARG A 50 -10.26 -13.23 13.33
N THR A 51 -9.89 -14.33 12.69
CA THR A 51 -10.15 -15.70 13.18
C THR A 51 -9.21 -16.78 12.63
N ALA A 52 -8.33 -16.45 11.69
CA ALA A 52 -7.47 -17.38 10.98
C ALA A 52 -5.99 -17.12 11.28
N GLU A 53 -5.14 -18.15 11.12
CA GLU A 53 -3.68 -18.04 11.21
C GLU A 53 -3.10 -17.06 10.17
N ALA A 54 -3.79 -16.88 9.03
CA ALA A 54 -3.43 -15.93 7.97
C ALA A 54 -4.62 -15.03 7.61
N SER A 55 -4.35 -13.73 7.50
CA SER A 55 -5.28 -12.71 7.00
C SER A 55 -5.69 -12.97 5.54
N ILE A 56 -6.75 -12.30 5.08
CA ILE A 56 -7.20 -12.39 3.68
C ILE A 56 -6.07 -11.92 2.75
N ALA A 57 -5.43 -10.80 3.08
CA ALA A 57 -4.32 -10.26 2.30
C ALA A 57 -3.13 -11.22 2.19
N GLU A 58 -2.79 -11.94 3.26
CA GLU A 58 -1.73 -12.97 3.23
C GLU A 58 -2.11 -14.14 2.32
N GLN A 59 -3.35 -14.63 2.42
CA GLN A 59 -3.83 -15.73 1.57
C GLN A 59 -3.85 -15.36 0.08
N LEU A 60 -4.30 -14.15 -0.28
CA LEU A 60 -4.21 -13.67 -1.68
C LEU A 60 -2.75 -13.49 -2.09
N GLY A 61 -1.95 -12.84 -1.23
CA GLY A 61 -0.58 -12.47 -1.52
C GLY A 61 0.33 -13.67 -1.78
N GLU A 62 0.09 -14.82 -1.17
CA GLU A 62 0.79 -16.06 -1.49
C GLU A 62 0.54 -16.51 -2.94
N VAL A 63 -0.73 -16.55 -3.35
CA VAL A 63 -1.13 -17.02 -4.69
C VAL A 63 -0.71 -16.02 -5.76
N LEU A 64 -0.90 -14.71 -5.53
CA LEU A 64 -0.48 -13.66 -6.46
C LEU A 64 1.05 -13.68 -6.68
N ALA A 65 1.83 -13.73 -5.60
CA ALA A 65 3.29 -13.77 -5.70
C ALA A 65 3.80 -15.03 -6.42
N ALA A 66 3.17 -16.18 -6.21
CA ALA A 66 3.50 -17.41 -6.92
C ALA A 66 3.25 -17.32 -8.44
N ASN A 67 2.33 -16.45 -8.86
CA ASN A 67 2.00 -16.19 -10.26
C ASN A 67 2.71 -14.95 -10.84
N GLY A 68 3.69 -14.39 -10.12
CA GLY A 68 4.47 -13.23 -10.59
C GLY A 68 3.75 -11.88 -10.49
N LEU A 69 2.65 -11.82 -9.74
CA LEU A 69 1.93 -10.58 -9.43
C LEU A 69 2.40 -9.98 -8.09
N PRO A 70 2.28 -8.66 -7.90
CA PRO A 70 2.64 -8.03 -6.63
C PRO A 70 1.75 -8.54 -5.49
N ARG A 71 2.32 -8.56 -4.28
CA ARG A 71 1.50 -8.79 -3.09
C ARG A 71 0.59 -7.60 -2.84
N PRO A 72 -0.61 -7.82 -2.27
CA PRO A 72 -1.50 -6.72 -1.94
C PRO A 72 -0.89 -5.71 -0.96
N ALA A 73 -1.14 -4.44 -1.22
CA ALA A 73 -0.93 -3.34 -0.29
C ALA A 73 -2.28 -2.82 0.24
N PRO A 74 -2.32 -2.27 1.47
CA PRO A 74 -3.53 -1.61 1.96
C PRO A 74 -3.85 -0.40 1.09
N ALA A 75 -5.10 -0.31 0.67
CA ALA A 75 -5.62 0.84 -0.05
C ALA A 75 -5.70 2.07 0.86
N ASP A 76 -5.73 3.25 0.24
CA ASP A 76 -6.11 4.47 0.92
C ASP A 76 -7.60 4.43 1.31
N ASP A 77 -7.89 4.65 2.59
CA ASP A 77 -9.23 4.51 3.18
C ASP A 77 -9.89 5.86 3.48
N ASP A 78 -9.42 6.95 2.86
CA ASP A 78 -10.14 8.21 2.83
C ASP A 78 -11.43 8.04 2.02
N ARG A 79 -12.48 7.54 2.69
CA ARG A 79 -13.76 7.17 2.06
C ARG A 79 -14.45 8.39 1.44
N ILE A 80 -14.63 9.45 2.23
CA ILE A 80 -15.29 10.69 1.80
C ILE A 80 -14.48 11.36 0.68
N GLY A 81 -13.17 11.55 0.88
CA GLY A 81 -12.30 12.14 -0.13
C GLY A 81 -12.23 11.31 -1.40
N GLY A 82 -12.23 9.98 -1.28
CA GLY A 82 -12.21 9.06 -2.41
C GLY A 82 -13.46 9.13 -3.29
N TRP A 83 -14.66 9.23 -2.68
CA TRP A 83 -15.89 9.43 -3.45
C TRP A 83 -15.90 10.78 -4.18
N GLN A 84 -15.46 11.85 -3.51
CA GLN A 84 -15.34 13.16 -4.13
C GLN A 84 -14.33 13.17 -5.28
N TRP A 85 -13.21 12.46 -5.13
CA TRP A 85 -12.21 12.31 -6.18
C TRP A 85 -12.76 11.58 -7.41
N MET A 86 -13.48 10.48 -7.22
CA MET A 86 -14.14 9.76 -8.32
C MET A 86 -15.13 10.66 -9.07
N TYR A 87 -15.94 11.43 -8.34
CA TYR A 87 -16.86 12.40 -8.94
C TYR A 87 -16.11 13.43 -9.78
N GLN A 88 -15.04 14.03 -9.25
CA GLN A 88 -14.22 15.01 -9.98
C GLN A 88 -13.60 14.40 -11.24
N LEU A 89 -13.12 13.16 -11.19
CA LEU A 89 -12.55 12.51 -12.36
C LEU A 89 -13.58 12.29 -13.48
N LEU A 90 -14.83 11.93 -13.13
CA LEU A 90 -15.92 11.80 -14.10
C LEU A 90 -16.33 13.18 -14.64
N GLU A 91 -16.51 14.18 -13.78
CA GLU A 91 -16.92 15.54 -14.17
C GLU A 91 -15.90 16.21 -15.11
N ASN A 92 -14.63 15.86 -15.02
CA ASN A 92 -13.55 16.42 -15.83
C ASN A 92 -13.10 15.53 -17.01
N ASP A 93 -13.86 14.48 -17.38
CA ASP A 93 -13.49 13.52 -18.44
C ASP A 93 -12.08 12.90 -18.26
N ALA A 94 -11.65 12.75 -17.01
CA ALA A 94 -10.32 12.28 -16.61
C ALA A 94 -10.29 10.79 -16.24
N TRP A 95 -11.46 10.18 -16.02
CA TRP A 95 -11.62 8.74 -15.82
C TRP A 95 -12.56 8.14 -16.87
N VAL A 96 -12.05 7.15 -17.60
CA VAL A 96 -12.79 6.38 -18.61
C VAL A 96 -12.97 4.96 -18.13
N ILE A 97 -14.19 4.44 -18.26
CA ILE A 97 -14.55 3.07 -17.89
C ILE A 97 -14.90 2.33 -19.17
N ALA A 98 -14.23 1.22 -19.45
CA ALA A 98 -14.53 0.40 -20.61
C ALA A 98 -15.89 -0.31 -20.47
N GLU A 99 -16.61 -0.50 -21.57
CA GLU A 99 -17.98 -1.04 -21.60
C GLU A 99 -18.10 -2.45 -20.99
N ASN A 100 -17.01 -3.22 -20.97
CA ASN A 100 -16.94 -4.53 -20.33
C ASN A 100 -16.89 -4.48 -18.80
N CYS A 101 -16.83 -3.28 -18.20
CA CYS A 101 -16.94 -3.07 -16.75
C CYS A 101 -18.41 -2.82 -16.35
N ALA A 102 -19.28 -3.75 -16.72
CA ALA A 102 -20.73 -3.60 -16.62
C ALA A 102 -21.21 -3.40 -15.18
N GLN A 103 -20.69 -4.16 -14.21
CA GLN A 103 -21.12 -4.05 -12.81
C GLN A 103 -20.71 -2.73 -12.19
N LEU A 104 -19.52 -2.22 -12.52
CA LEU A 104 -19.12 -0.87 -12.11
C LEU A 104 -20.02 0.20 -12.74
N ILE A 105 -20.28 0.11 -14.05
CA ILE A 105 -21.13 1.06 -14.79
C ILE A 105 -22.56 1.07 -14.22
N GLU A 106 -23.12 -0.09 -13.89
CA GLU A 106 -24.44 -0.23 -13.28
C GLU A 106 -24.47 0.25 -11.83
N CYS A 107 -23.39 0.06 -11.08
CA CYS A 107 -23.30 0.44 -9.67
C CYS A 107 -23.21 1.96 -9.47
N LEU A 108 -22.43 2.68 -10.28
CA LEU A 108 -22.13 4.10 -10.05
C LEU A 108 -23.38 5.01 -9.96
N PRO A 109 -24.41 4.88 -10.84
CA PRO A 109 -25.63 5.69 -10.75
C PRO A 109 -26.50 5.42 -9.51
N LEU A 110 -26.28 4.30 -8.82
CA LEU A 110 -27.05 3.90 -7.64
C LEU A 110 -26.49 4.49 -6.34
N LEU A 111 -25.27 5.03 -6.37
CA LEU A 111 -24.61 5.60 -5.20
C LEU A 111 -25.31 6.89 -4.77
N VAL A 112 -25.85 6.89 -3.56
CA VAL A 112 -26.54 8.05 -2.95
C VAL A 112 -25.81 8.54 -1.71
N ARG A 113 -25.87 9.84 -1.46
CA ARG A 113 -25.36 10.42 -0.22
C ARG A 113 -26.07 9.85 0.99
N ASP A 114 -25.36 9.74 2.10
CA ASP A 114 -25.94 9.27 3.35
C ASP A 114 -26.91 10.31 3.94
N ALA A 115 -27.70 9.87 4.91
CA ALA A 115 -28.56 10.76 5.68
C ALA A 115 -27.74 11.59 6.69
N PRO A 116 -28.26 12.75 7.15
CA PRO A 116 -27.64 13.50 8.24
C PRO A 116 -27.38 12.61 9.47
N PRO A 117 -26.22 12.72 10.13
CA PRO A 117 -25.21 13.78 9.97
C PRO A 117 -24.03 13.42 9.03
N ARG A 118 -24.15 12.41 8.17
CA ARG A 118 -23.04 11.90 7.32
C ARG A 118 -23.23 12.19 5.83
N GLU A 119 -23.88 13.30 5.51
CA GLU A 119 -24.28 13.67 4.14
C GLU A 119 -23.11 13.88 3.17
N GLU A 120 -21.88 14.04 3.67
CA GLU A 120 -20.65 14.05 2.88
C GLU A 120 -20.17 12.66 2.44
N ASP A 121 -20.70 11.59 3.02
CA ASP A 121 -20.36 10.20 2.73
C ASP A 121 -21.39 9.54 1.82
N ILE A 122 -21.03 8.43 1.19
CA ILE A 122 -21.96 7.60 0.41
C ILE A 122 -22.60 6.56 1.32
N ARG A 123 -23.93 6.45 1.24
CA ARG A 123 -24.70 5.44 1.96
C ARG A 123 -24.23 4.06 1.53
N LYS A 124 -23.87 3.21 2.49
CA LYS A 124 -23.53 1.82 2.21
C LYS A 124 -24.74 1.09 1.63
N MET A 125 -24.52 0.32 0.57
CA MET A 125 -25.57 -0.47 -0.07
C MET A 125 -25.03 -1.85 -0.45
N ASP A 126 -25.90 -2.84 -0.54
CA ASP A 126 -25.49 -4.15 -1.04
C ASP A 126 -25.12 -4.04 -2.53
N GLY A 127 -23.96 -4.59 -2.89
CA GLY A 127 -23.44 -4.55 -4.26
C GLY A 127 -22.61 -3.31 -4.61
N ASP A 128 -22.14 -2.53 -3.63
CA ASP A 128 -21.21 -1.41 -3.85
C ASP A 128 -19.75 -1.84 -4.06
N ASP A 129 -19.44 -3.15 -3.97
CA ASP A 129 -18.10 -3.71 -4.13
C ASP A 129 -17.35 -3.22 -5.40
N PRO A 130 -17.98 -3.12 -6.60
CA PRO A 130 -17.29 -2.62 -7.79
C PRO A 130 -16.85 -1.17 -7.65
N ALA A 131 -17.71 -0.32 -7.06
CA ALA A 131 -17.41 1.08 -6.83
C ALA A 131 -16.35 1.28 -5.75
N ASP A 132 -16.41 0.50 -4.66
CA ASP A 132 -15.39 0.52 -3.61
C ASP A 132 -14.03 0.05 -4.14
N ALA A 133 -13.99 -1.01 -4.95
CA ALA A 133 -12.77 -1.48 -5.60
C ALA A 133 -12.17 -0.41 -6.53
N ALA A 134 -13.01 0.26 -7.33
CA ALA A 134 -12.57 1.37 -8.19
C ALA A 134 -12.01 2.53 -7.36
N ARG A 135 -12.69 2.92 -6.27
CA ARG A 135 -12.24 3.96 -5.34
C ARG A 135 -10.85 3.66 -4.79
N TYR A 136 -10.66 2.46 -4.26
CA TYR A 136 -9.38 2.03 -3.71
C TYR A 136 -8.27 2.10 -4.75
N GLY A 137 -8.51 1.62 -5.97
CA GLY A 137 -7.54 1.68 -7.06
C GLY A 137 -7.18 3.12 -7.44
N LEU A 138 -8.19 3.97 -7.69
CA LEU A 138 -8.01 5.34 -8.15
C LEU A 138 -7.30 6.22 -7.12
N VAL A 139 -7.71 6.17 -5.86
CA VAL A 139 -7.13 7.01 -4.81
C VAL A 139 -5.72 6.56 -4.47
N SER A 140 -5.51 5.24 -4.31
CA SER A 140 -4.18 4.72 -3.94
C SER A 140 -3.16 4.93 -5.07
N ALA A 141 -3.55 4.69 -6.33
CA ALA A 141 -2.69 4.93 -7.48
C ALA A 141 -2.37 6.42 -7.66
N ALA A 142 -3.37 7.30 -7.50
CA ALA A 142 -3.15 8.75 -7.60
C ALA A 142 -2.23 9.25 -6.48
N ARG A 143 -2.33 8.72 -5.26
CA ARG A 143 -1.39 9.05 -4.17
C ARG A 143 0.01 8.53 -4.43
N LEU A 144 0.16 7.30 -4.92
CA LEU A 144 1.46 6.76 -5.30
C LEU A 144 2.13 7.60 -6.40
N ALA A 145 1.33 8.15 -7.33
CA ALA A 145 1.78 9.05 -8.38
C ALA A 145 1.96 10.51 -7.93
N GLY A 146 1.61 10.86 -6.69
CA GLY A 146 1.66 12.24 -6.18
C GLY A 146 0.59 13.18 -6.76
N LEU A 147 -0.48 12.64 -7.35
CA LEU A 147 -1.55 13.36 -8.05
C LEU A 147 -2.77 13.65 -7.17
N HIS A 148 -2.96 12.92 -6.08
CA HIS A 148 -4.06 13.16 -5.14
C HIS A 148 -3.56 13.94 -3.92
N PRO A 149 -4.12 15.13 -3.61
CA PRO A 149 -3.77 15.82 -2.38
C PRO A 149 -4.23 14.98 -1.20
N SER A 150 -3.30 14.52 -0.36
CA SER A 150 -3.66 13.99 0.95
C SER A 150 -4.35 15.09 1.75
N PRO A 151 -5.40 14.80 2.54
CA PRO A 151 -5.76 15.70 3.61
C PRO A 151 -4.54 15.75 4.54
N ARG A 152 -3.75 16.83 4.45
CA ARG A 152 -2.83 17.17 5.54
C ARG A 152 -3.72 17.25 6.77
N VAL A 153 -3.38 16.48 7.80
CA VAL A 153 -3.92 16.68 9.14
C VAL A 153 -3.84 18.18 9.43
N ILE A 154 -4.96 18.88 9.37
CA ILE A 154 -5.03 20.27 9.79
C ILE A 154 -4.85 20.18 11.31
N PRO A 155 -3.77 20.74 11.90
CA PRO A 155 -3.75 20.90 13.33
C PRO A 155 -4.89 21.85 13.64
N SER A 156 -5.93 21.34 14.31
CA SER A 156 -7.03 22.14 14.84
C SER A 156 -6.45 23.32 15.61
N GLY A 157 -6.53 24.51 15.02
CA GLY A 157 -6.14 25.76 15.64
C GLY A 157 -7.09 26.06 16.79
N GLY A 158 -6.65 25.75 18.01
CA GLY A 158 -7.22 26.30 19.23
C GLY A 158 -6.75 27.74 19.46
N PRO A 159 -7.55 28.60 20.11
CA PRO A 159 -7.26 30.02 20.29
C PRO A 159 -6.06 30.26 21.23
N PRO A 160 -5.42 31.44 21.16
CA PRO A 160 -4.19 31.71 21.89
C PRO A 160 -4.49 32.09 23.35
N GLY A 161 -3.83 31.40 24.28
CA GLY A 161 -3.65 31.86 25.66
C GLY A 161 -4.17 30.90 26.71
N PHE A 162 -3.26 30.16 27.34
CA PHE A 162 -3.01 30.16 28.80
C PHE A 162 -1.78 29.27 29.05
N GLY A 163 -0.76 29.83 29.69
CA GLY A 163 0.51 29.15 29.97
C GLY A 163 0.38 28.05 31.02
N GLY A 164 1.12 26.96 30.81
CA GLY A 164 1.32 25.84 31.73
C GLY A 164 2.49 24.96 31.25
N PRO A 165 3.23 24.30 32.16
CA PRO A 165 4.65 24.00 31.97
C PRO A 165 4.93 22.84 31.00
N GLN A 166 5.99 22.99 30.19
CA GLN A 166 6.49 21.91 29.33
C GLN A 166 6.89 20.67 30.16
N PRO A 167 6.41 19.46 29.82
CA PRO A 167 7.05 18.23 30.24
C PRO A 167 8.17 17.88 29.26
N ARG A 168 9.35 17.66 29.85
CA ARG A 168 10.56 17.15 29.23
C ARG A 168 10.35 15.81 28.54
N ASP A 169 11.13 15.61 27.48
CA ASP A 169 11.50 14.34 26.85
C ASP A 169 11.18 13.09 27.68
N ARG A 170 10.22 12.31 27.19
CA ARG A 170 10.20 10.85 27.35
C ARG A 170 9.79 10.24 26.02
N GLY A 171 10.73 9.53 25.42
CA GLY A 171 10.48 8.70 24.26
C GLY A 171 9.52 7.55 24.57
N SER A 172 8.60 7.33 23.63
CA SER A 172 7.87 6.09 23.35
C SER A 172 6.83 6.44 22.28
N ALA A 173 6.40 5.61 21.34
CA ALA A 173 6.82 4.32 20.83
C ALA A 173 5.82 4.08 19.68
N PHE A 174 6.29 3.98 18.43
CA PHE A 174 5.50 3.43 17.34
C PHE A 174 6.27 2.23 16.81
N PRO A 175 5.80 0.98 16.99
CA PRO A 175 6.50 -0.17 16.45
C PRO A 175 6.10 -0.36 14.98
N GLY A 176 6.99 0.10 14.10
CA GLY A 176 7.04 -0.40 12.73
C GLY A 176 7.45 -1.88 12.74
N SER A 177 6.76 -2.68 11.94
CA SER A 177 6.97 -4.11 11.74
C SER A 177 8.24 -4.40 10.93
N GLY A 178 9.39 -4.29 11.59
CA GLY A 178 10.67 -4.82 11.12
C GLY A 178 11.45 -5.31 12.33
N ALA A 179 12.27 -6.36 12.18
CA ALA A 179 13.11 -6.85 13.27
C ALA A 179 13.98 -5.72 13.85
N GLN A 180 13.83 -5.44 15.14
CA GLN A 180 14.44 -4.28 15.79
C GLN A 180 15.77 -4.70 16.41
N PHE A 181 16.87 -4.48 15.70
CA PHE A 181 18.21 -4.75 16.24
C PHE A 181 18.79 -3.51 16.91
N VAL A 182 19.22 -3.64 18.16
CA VAL A 182 19.79 -2.57 18.99
C VAL A 182 21.30 -2.76 19.10
N HIS A 183 22.08 -1.70 18.88
CA HIS A 183 23.53 -1.77 19.06
C HIS A 183 23.90 -1.89 20.54
N GLY A 184 24.78 -2.85 20.89
CA GLY A 184 25.33 -3.03 22.24
C GLY A 184 24.68 -4.15 23.08
N MET A 185 23.57 -4.73 22.64
CA MET A 185 22.96 -5.91 23.27
C MET A 185 23.42 -7.19 22.54
N PRO A 186 23.70 -8.33 23.22
CA PRO A 186 24.04 -9.58 22.55
C PRO A 186 22.92 -10.04 21.60
N LEU A 187 23.27 -10.46 20.38
CA LEU A 187 22.29 -10.80 19.33
C LEU A 187 21.31 -11.91 19.77
N GLY A 188 21.80 -12.93 20.48
CA GLY A 188 20.95 -14.02 20.98
C GLY A 188 19.84 -13.53 21.93
N GLU A 189 20.11 -12.49 22.72
CA GLU A 189 19.13 -11.88 23.63
C GLU A 189 18.09 -11.05 22.87
N GLN A 190 18.52 -10.33 21.82
CA GLN A 190 17.62 -9.56 20.96
C GLN A 190 16.65 -10.46 20.20
N ILE A 191 17.13 -11.60 19.70
CA ILE A 191 16.30 -12.59 19.01
C ILE A 191 15.31 -13.22 19.99
N ALA A 192 15.76 -13.61 21.19
CA ALA A 192 14.89 -14.22 22.20
C ALA A 192 13.73 -13.30 22.63
N ARG A 193 13.95 -11.98 22.68
CA ARG A 193 12.90 -10.98 22.98
C ARG A 193 11.88 -10.80 21.85
N GLN A 194 12.22 -11.18 20.61
CA GLN A 194 11.37 -11.03 19.44
C GLN A 194 10.65 -12.34 19.04
N VAL A 195 11.09 -13.49 19.56
CA VAL A 195 10.41 -14.77 19.35
C VAL A 195 9.30 -14.97 20.39
N SER A 196 8.05 -14.63 20.01
CA SER A 196 6.86 -14.84 20.84
C SER A 196 6.19 -16.21 20.68
N ALA A 197 6.64 -17.04 19.74
CA ALA A 197 6.08 -18.37 19.49
C ALA A 197 6.30 -19.31 20.69
N THR A 198 5.31 -20.15 20.97
CA THR A 198 5.29 -21.07 22.13
C THR A 198 5.66 -22.50 21.75
N ASP A 199 5.39 -22.95 20.53
CA ASP A 199 5.75 -24.27 20.03
C ASP A 199 7.21 -24.33 19.53
N ALA A 200 7.86 -25.48 19.74
CA ALA A 200 9.29 -25.63 19.50
C ALA A 200 9.68 -25.44 18.02
N THR A 201 8.84 -25.86 17.09
CA THR A 201 9.10 -25.79 15.65
C THR A 201 8.98 -24.36 15.11
N SER A 202 7.91 -23.64 15.45
CA SER A 202 7.74 -22.25 15.02
C SER A 202 8.73 -21.31 15.71
N ARG A 203 9.11 -21.60 16.96
CA ARG A 203 10.25 -20.93 17.62
C ARG A 203 11.53 -21.09 16.82
N ALA A 204 11.86 -22.30 16.38
CA ALA A 204 13.08 -22.56 15.61
C ALA A 204 13.07 -21.84 14.26
N ILE A 205 11.94 -21.84 13.55
CA ILE A 205 11.77 -21.14 12.26
C ILE A 205 11.90 -19.62 12.45
N HIS A 206 11.26 -19.06 13.47
CA HIS A 206 11.32 -17.63 13.76
C HIS A 206 12.74 -17.22 14.17
N TYR A 207 13.43 -18.05 14.95
CA TYR A 207 14.82 -17.84 15.34
C TYR A 207 15.74 -17.81 14.11
N GLN A 208 15.61 -18.79 13.20
CA GLN A 208 16.39 -18.85 11.97
C GLN A 208 16.14 -17.64 11.06
N ARG A 209 14.89 -17.17 10.96
CA ARG A 209 14.55 -15.96 10.19
C ARG A 209 15.21 -14.71 10.78
N LEU A 210 15.12 -14.52 12.09
CA LEU A 210 15.71 -13.36 12.77
C LEU A 210 17.24 -13.38 12.73
N GLU A 211 17.88 -14.55 12.82
CA GLU A 211 19.33 -14.67 12.59
C GLU A 211 19.72 -14.27 11.16
N ALA A 212 18.96 -14.69 10.15
CA ALA A 212 19.22 -14.35 8.77
C ALA A 212 19.04 -12.83 8.51
N GLU A 213 18.03 -12.21 9.12
CA GLU A 213 17.80 -10.76 9.06
C GLU A 213 18.90 -9.99 9.80
N ALA A 214 19.35 -10.45 10.98
CA ALA A 214 20.45 -9.85 11.71
C ALA A 214 21.77 -9.88 10.91
N ARG A 215 22.07 -11.01 10.25
CA ARG A 215 23.26 -11.15 9.40
C ARG A 215 23.25 -10.15 8.25
N ARG A 216 22.08 -9.84 7.68
CA ARG A 216 21.94 -8.79 6.66
C ARG A 216 22.08 -7.39 7.25
N HIS A 217 21.53 -7.17 8.44
CA HIS A 217 21.56 -5.87 9.12
C HIS A 217 22.97 -5.46 9.55
N PHE A 218 23.76 -6.41 10.08
CA PHE A 218 25.12 -6.18 10.54
C PHE A 218 26.22 -6.52 9.51
N ALA A 219 25.85 -6.84 8.27
CA ALA A 219 26.83 -7.11 7.22
C ALA A 219 27.69 -5.86 6.93
N PRO A 220 29.03 -5.96 6.89
CA PRO A 220 29.88 -4.83 6.57
C PRO A 220 29.63 -4.35 5.12
N LYS A 221 29.34 -3.06 4.95
CA LYS A 221 29.16 -2.45 3.63
C LYS A 221 30.51 -2.43 2.89
N LYS A 222 30.57 -3.06 1.72
CA LYS A 222 31.75 -2.99 0.83
C LYS A 222 31.86 -1.57 0.27
N PHE A 223 32.95 -0.87 0.58
CA PHE A 223 33.24 0.44 0.00
C PHE A 223 33.54 0.30 -1.50
N ALA A 224 32.92 1.16 -2.32
CA ALA A 224 33.19 1.22 -3.75
C ALA A 224 34.64 1.67 -4.00
N ARG A 225 35.36 0.94 -4.86
CA ARG A 225 36.72 1.31 -5.27
C ARG A 225 36.68 2.58 -6.10
N ARG A 226 37.51 3.55 -5.72
CA ARG A 226 37.68 4.85 -6.39
C ARG A 226 38.08 4.64 -7.86
N PRO A 227 37.48 5.34 -8.84
CA PRO A 227 37.89 5.22 -10.23
C PRO A 227 39.32 5.77 -10.43
N PRO A 228 40.11 5.18 -11.35
CA PRO A 228 41.49 5.62 -11.59
C PRO A 228 41.52 7.02 -12.20
N ALA A 229 42.46 7.84 -11.72
CA ALA A 229 42.67 9.21 -12.17
C ALA A 229 43.07 9.27 -13.66
N ALA A 230 42.40 10.13 -14.42
CA ALA A 230 42.76 10.44 -15.79
C ALA A 230 44.19 11.03 -15.85
N ARG A 231 45.09 10.35 -16.55
CA ARG A 231 46.45 10.86 -16.82
C ARG A 231 46.37 11.88 -17.95
N HIS A 232 46.70 13.13 -17.65
CA HIS A 232 47.13 14.10 -18.64
C HIS A 232 48.45 13.64 -19.31
N GLY A 233 48.45 13.63 -20.64
CA GLY A 233 49.63 13.42 -21.48
C GLY A 233 49.33 13.88 -22.91
N ARG A 234 49.95 15.00 -23.30
CA ARG A 234 49.89 15.69 -24.61
C ARG A 234 50.35 14.78 -25.77
N TRP A 235 49.96 15.09 -27.02
CA TRP A 235 50.84 15.61 -28.10
C TRP A 235 50.20 15.53 -29.52
N TRP A 236 50.59 16.51 -30.35
CA TRP A 236 50.46 16.72 -31.82
C TRP A 236 49.18 17.36 -32.37
N GLN A 237 49.18 18.18 -33.44
CA GLN A 237 49.98 19.29 -34.02
C GLN A 237 49.28 19.56 -35.38
N GLY A 238 49.12 20.81 -35.80
CA GLY A 238 48.23 21.20 -36.90
C GLY A 238 48.75 20.97 -38.32
N ILE A 239 47.82 21.08 -39.27
CA ILE A 239 47.81 22.03 -40.41
C ILE A 239 46.36 22.53 -40.51
#